data_AF-E8M8P6-F1
#
_entry.id   AF-E8M8P6-F1
#
_cell.length_a   1.000
_cell.length_b   1.000
_cell.length_c   1.000
_cell.angle_alpha   90.00
_cell.angle_beta   90.00
_cell.angle_gamma   90.00
#
_symmetry.space_group_name_H-M   'P 1'
#
loop_
_entity.id
_entity.type
_entity.pdbx_description
1 polymer ?
#
loop_
_entity_poly.entity_id
_entity_poly.type
_entity_poly.pdbx_seq_one_letter_code
_entity_poly.pdbx_strand_id
1 'polypeptide(L)'
;MNFTNELLDQVKAKYELPSDYKLAQKLGVGRSRLSNWRNGTCSMDWDIAFQIADLLGADDQNVVYGLIQDKYKNPRLINALTS
;
A
#
# COMPACT_ATOMS: atom_id res chain seq x y z
N MET A 1 -12.48 1.66 -4.20
CA MET A 1 -11.61 1.65 -3.00
C MET A 1 -10.50 0.67 -3.32
N ASN A 2 -9.24 1.12 -3.36
CA ASN A 2 -8.10 0.24 -3.62
C ASN A 2 -7.53 -0.18 -2.27
N PHE A 3 -7.13 -1.44 -2.12
CA PHE A 3 -6.61 -2.02 -0.88
C PHE A 3 -5.42 -1.22 -0.32
N THR A 4 -4.64 -0.61 -1.21
CA THR A 4 -3.56 0.32 -0.84
C THR A 4 -4.05 1.48 0.06
N ASN A 5 -5.22 2.06 -0.23
CA ASN A 5 -5.77 3.14 0.60
C ASN A 5 -6.19 2.64 1.97
N GLU A 6 -6.79 1.45 2.03
CA GLU A 6 -7.22 0.83 3.29
C GLU A 6 -6.03 0.52 4.19
N LEU A 7 -4.91 0.03 3.65
CA LEU A 7 -3.67 -0.16 4.39
C LEU A 7 -3.11 1.16 4.95
N LEU A 8 -3.06 2.19 4.11
CA LEU A 8 -2.55 3.50 4.52
C LEU A 8 -3.42 4.12 5.62
N ASP A 9 -4.75 3.97 5.52
CA ASP A 9 -5.68 4.48 6.52
C ASP A 9 -5.63 3.66 7.83
N GLN A 10 -5.41 2.35 7.77
CA GLN A 10 -5.16 1.52 8.95
C GLN A 10 -3.91 1.96 9.71
N VAL A 11 -2.79 2.22 9.01
CA VAL A 11 -1.57 2.73 9.65
C VAL A 11 -1.83 4.10 10.27
N LYS A 12 -2.54 4.96 9.54
CA LYS A 12 -2.90 6.29 10.01
C LYS A 12 -3.75 6.23 11.28
N ALA A 13 -4.71 5.33 11.35
CA ALA A 13 -5.55 5.11 12.52
C ALA A 13 -4.75 4.52 13.69
N LYS A 14 -3.93 3.49 13.45
CA LYS A 14 -3.12 2.82 14.49
C LYS A 14 -2.16 3.77 15.21
N TYR A 15 -1.61 4.75 14.48
CA TYR A 15 -0.68 5.73 15.03
C TYR A 15 -1.30 7.13 15.23
N GLU A 16 -2.62 7.24 15.13
CA GLU A 16 -3.38 8.49 15.31
C GLU A 16 -2.80 9.68 14.52
N LEU A 17 -2.37 9.42 13.29
CA LEU A 17 -1.65 10.42 12.49
C LEU A 17 -2.65 11.43 11.91
N PRO A 18 -2.49 12.74 12.21
CA PRO A 18 -3.48 13.76 11.84
C PRO A 18 -3.48 14.09 10.34
N SER A 19 -2.45 13.66 9.60
CA SER A 19 -2.31 13.98 8.19
C SER A 19 -1.50 12.93 7.44
N ASP A 20 -1.72 12.88 6.12
CA ASP A 20 -0.94 12.04 5.22
C ASP A 20 0.53 12.48 5.18
N TYR A 21 0.83 13.73 5.51
CA TYR A 21 2.22 14.14 5.68
C TYR A 21 2.90 13.39 6.84
N LYS A 22 2.22 13.26 7.98
CA LYS A 22 2.75 12.51 9.12
C LYS A 22 2.87 11.02 8.80
N LEU A 23 1.94 10.48 8.01
CA LEU A 23 2.05 9.12 7.46
C LEU A 23 3.29 8.96 6.56
N ALA A 24 3.51 9.88 5.63
CA ALA A 24 4.70 9.88 4.77
C ALA A 24 6.00 9.93 5.59
N GLN A 25 6.05 10.78 6.62
CA GLN A 25 7.19 10.86 7.54
C GLN A 25 7.40 9.55 8.31
N LYS A 26 6.32 8.93 8.80
CA LYS A 26 6.37 7.66 9.54
C LYS A 26 6.90 6.51 8.68
N LEU A 27 6.51 6.49 7.41
CA LEU A 27 6.94 5.49 6.42
C LEU A 27 8.30 5.84 5.78
N GLY A 28 8.87 7.02 6.06
CA GLY A 28 10.14 7.45 5.47
C GLY A 28 10.05 7.74 3.96
N VAL A 29 8.87 8.06 3.43
CA VAL A 29 8.64 8.27 2.00
C VAL A 29 8.30 9.73 1.68
N GLY A 30 8.53 10.14 0.43
CA GLY A 30 8.11 11.45 -0.05
C GLY A 30 6.59 11.59 -0.16
N ARG A 31 6.04 12.77 0.12
CA ARG A 31 4.59 13.06 0.00
C ARG A 31 4.03 12.75 -1.38
N SER A 32 4.79 13.06 -2.44
CA SER A 32 4.37 12.80 -3.82
C SER A 32 4.21 11.30 -4.09
N ARG A 33 5.10 10.47 -3.52
CA ARG A 33 5.03 9.01 -3.64
C ARG A 33 3.76 8.48 -2.97
N LEU A 34 3.48 8.94 -1.74
CA LEU A 34 2.26 8.59 -1.01
C LEU A 34 1.00 9.02 -1.77
N SER A 35 0.98 10.23 -2.32
CA SER A 35 -0.16 10.72 -3.11
C SER A 35 -0.37 9.89 -4.38
N ASN A 36 0.70 9.49 -5.06
CA ASN A 36 0.61 8.64 -6.27
C ASN A 36 0.04 7.26 -5.95
N TRP A 37 0.38 6.69 -4.79
CA TRP A 37 -0.23 5.44 -4.32
C TRP A 37 -1.71 5.61 -4.03
N ARG A 38 -2.09 6.70 -3.34
CA ARG A 38 -3.50 6.95 -3.01
C ARG A 38 -4.38 7.13 -4.25
N ASN A 39 -3.83 7.76 -5.28
CA ASN A 39 -4.48 8.00 -6.56
C ASN A 39 -4.40 6.79 -7.51
N GLY A 40 -3.72 5.70 -7.11
CA GLY A 40 -3.53 4.52 -7.96
C GLY A 40 -2.65 4.76 -9.19
N THR A 41 -1.93 5.87 -9.25
CA THR A 41 -1.04 6.24 -10.37
C THR A 41 0.24 5.40 -10.36
N CYS A 42 0.68 4.96 -9.19
CA CYS A 42 1.83 4.09 -9.02
C CYS A 42 1.52 3.01 -7.97
N SER A 43 2.12 1.83 -8.11
CA SER A 43 2.01 0.77 -7.12
C SER A 43 2.97 1.00 -5.95
N MET A 44 2.59 0.52 -4.77
CA MET A 44 3.47 0.49 -3.60
C MET A 44 4.62 -0.50 -3.81
N ASP A 45 5.79 -0.12 -3.30
CA ASP A 45 6.98 -0.96 -3.29
C ASP A 45 6.86 -2.06 -2.25
N TRP A 46 7.50 -3.20 -2.50
CA TRP A 46 7.46 -4.35 -1.59
C TRP A 46 8.08 -4.02 -0.23
N ASP A 47 9.20 -3.30 -0.19
CA ASP A 47 9.85 -2.93 1.07
C ASP A 47 8.92 -2.12 1.99
N ILE A 48 8.14 -1.21 1.41
CA ILE A 48 7.16 -0.41 2.16
C ILE A 48 5.95 -1.24 2.56
N ALA A 49 5.51 -2.17 1.72
CA ALA A 49 4.44 -3.09 2.04
C ALA A 49 4.77 -3.96 3.27
N PHE A 50 5.98 -4.52 3.32
CA PHE A 50 6.45 -5.29 4.47
C PHE A 50 6.59 -4.40 5.72
N GLN A 51 7.16 -3.21 5.58
CA GLN A 51 7.21 -2.25 6.68
C GLN A 51 5.82 -1.92 7.23
N ILE A 52 4.81 -1.74 6.37
CA ILE A 52 3.42 -1.50 6.80
C ILE A 52 2.85 -2.71 7.53
N ALA A 53 3.14 -3.93 7.07
CA ALA A 53 2.71 -5.16 7.75
C ALA A 53 3.31 -5.24 9.17
N ASP A 54 4.61 -5.03 9.31
CA ASP A 54 5.31 -4.95 10.60
C ASP A 54 4.69 -3.90 11.53
N LEU A 55 4.44 -2.69 10.99
CA LEU A 55 3.82 -1.58 11.73
C LEU A 55 2.40 -1.93 12.19
N LEU A 56 1.62 -2.62 11.36
CA LEU A 56 0.27 -3.04 11.70
C LEU A 56 0.24 -4.28 12.61
N GLY A 57 1.34 -5.02 12.72
CA GLY A 57 1.36 -6.32 13.40
C GLY A 57 0.37 -7.29 12.76
N ALA A 58 0.09 -7.09 11.47
CA ALA A 58 -0.78 -7.95 10.68
C ALA A 58 0.05 -9.11 10.13
N ASP A 59 -0.59 -10.25 9.89
CA ASP A 59 0.07 -11.36 9.20
C ASP A 59 0.52 -10.90 7.80
N ASP A 60 1.82 -10.96 7.54
CA ASP A 60 2.46 -10.53 6.29
C ASP A 60 1.78 -11.14 5.06
N GLN A 61 1.23 -12.35 5.17
CA GLN A 61 0.52 -13.00 4.06
C GLN A 61 -0.75 -12.25 3.65
N ASN A 62 -1.49 -11.68 4.60
CA ASN A 62 -2.74 -10.95 4.30
C ASN A 62 -2.47 -9.59 3.62
N VAL A 63 -1.42 -8.90 4.06
CA VAL A 63 -1.00 -7.61 3.48
C VAL A 63 -0.48 -7.81 2.06
N VAL A 64 0.38 -8.82 1.86
CA VAL A 64 0.90 -9.18 0.53
C VAL A 64 -0.23 -9.64 -0.39
N TYR A 65 -1.14 -10.51 0.07
CA TYR A 65 -2.23 -11.01 -0.76
C TYR A 65 -3.16 -9.90 -1.27
N GLY A 66 -3.55 -8.95 -0.42
CA GLY A 66 -4.40 -7.84 -0.84
C GLY A 66 -3.69 -6.88 -1.81
N LEU A 67 -2.39 -6.64 -1.64
CA LEU A 67 -1.60 -5.85 -2.59
C LEU A 67 -1.42 -6.56 -3.93
N ILE A 68 -1.25 -7.89 -3.92
CA ILE A 68 -1.23 -8.72 -5.11
C ILE A 68 -2.56 -8.62 -5.84
N GLN A 69 -3.70 -8.77 -5.17
CA GLN A 69 -5.00 -8.65 -5.84
C GLN A 69 -5.20 -7.28 -6.51
N ASP A 70 -4.73 -6.19 -5.89
CA ASP A 70 -4.74 -4.86 -6.51
C ASP A 70 -3.82 -4.79 -7.74
N LYS A 71 -2.65 -5.44 -7.73
CA LYS A 71 -1.76 -5.54 -8.91
C LYS A 71 -2.36 -6.39 -10.04
N TYR A 72 -3.07 -7.47 -9.71
CA TYR A 72 -3.65 -8.40 -10.70
C TYR A 72 -4.87 -7.86 -11.42
N LYS A 73 -5.44 -6.71 -11.00
CA LYS A 73 -6.42 -5.96 -11.81
C LYS A 73 -5.80 -5.29 -13.05
N ASN A 74 -4.48 -5.34 -13.23
CA ASN A 74 -3.81 -4.84 -14.43
C ASN A 74 -4.00 -5.83 -15.61
N PRO A 75 -4.69 -5.44 -16.69
CA PRO A 75 -4.97 -6.34 -17.84
C PRO A 75 -3.70 -6.92 -18.47
N ARG A 76 -2.57 -6.20 -18.39
CA ARG A 76 -1.29 -6.65 -18.94
C ARG A 76 -0.72 -7.87 -18.22
N LEU A 77 -0.95 -7.99 -16.91
CA LEU A 77 -0.48 -9.13 -16.11
C LEU A 77 -1.39 -10.34 -16.30
N ILE A 78 -2.70 -10.13 -16.40
CA ILE A 78 -3.67 -11.18 -16.73
C ILE A 78 -3.30 -11.84 -18.06
N ASN A 79 -3.04 -11.04 -19.10
CA ASN A 79 -2.65 -11.59 -20.39
C ASN A 79 -1.31 -12.35 -20.34
N ALA A 80 -0.33 -11.87 -19.57
CA ALA A 80 0.98 -12.52 -19.45
C ALA A 80 0.98 -13.85 -18.68
N LEU A 81 0.04 -14.04 -17.76
CA LEU A 81 -0.05 -15.25 -16.92
C LEU A 81 -1.07 -16.28 -17.43
N THR A 82 -1.95 -15.89 -18.37
CA THR A 82 -2.98 -16.76 -18.96
C THR A 82 -2.58 -17.24 -20.38
N SER A 83 -1.32 -17.04 -20.77
CA SER A 83 -0.76 -17.50 -22.06
C SER A 83 -0.05 -18.84 -21.92
#